data_AF-G4YFE8-F1
#
_entry.id   AF-G4YFE8-F1
#
_cell.length_a   1.000
_cell.length_b   1.000
_cell.length_c   1.000
_cell.angle_alpha   90.00
_cell.angle_beta   90.00
_cell.angle_gamma   90.00
#
_symmetry.space_group_name_H-M   'P 1'
#
loop_
_entity.id
_entity.type
_entity.pdbx_description
1 polymer ?
#
loop_
_entity_poly.entity_id
_entity_poly.type
_entity_poly.pdbx_seq_one_letter_code
_entity_poly.pdbx_strand_id
1 'polypeptide(L)'
;MAGKRKKTHWAARRKTKQARRDGQPDDAEPRPDRRAERSDAVHPGSYAAQRQRQHPTDAADKPALSLPTKRRYGLWVAFCGKNYSGMQMNEGVKTIEAELERALFEAGGIAESNYGFLQKIGWSRAARTDKGVHAAGQLLTAKLHVGEDADIPAFVGKVNAALPEDIRVMHMVTVTKNFNAKMTCDQRTYEYLAPTFIFAKRARAAAIKESEKTEEKGDAATAQWPSDLRDSEEGFDDNVVIDNTTLEAHKAFRLSDETLEKLNATLKEYVGTHNFHNFTSKMEPTNPQAKRFIISFEAERPFVQNDMEWVRLRVVGQSFLLHHIRKMIGTAVEIVSGVTDPSTIERAMQLTKMDLPKAPSVGLYLAQAHFEVYNLKMAESIQTSHPPLDLKEPAVAAAVELFKRDFIFDHIMKHEERTRTYAKWLRTMEVLPFDYVAKPYLEWKKEKEEEAERTDRAGRRELAKAARAEVAAQANNPSEVPATKEVAKTEEESTAS
;
A
#
# COMPACT_ATOMS: atom_id res chain seq x y z
N MET A 1 -53.46 -5.26 14.38
CA MET A 1 -53.40 -3.98 13.65
C MET A 1 -52.32 -4.08 12.58
N ALA A 2 -52.71 -4.00 11.30
CA ALA A 2 -51.84 -4.23 10.16
C ALA A 2 -50.81 -3.08 9.98
N GLY A 3 -49.52 -3.40 10.09
CA GLY A 3 -48.42 -2.47 9.84
C GLY A 3 -48.29 -2.15 8.35
N LYS A 4 -48.31 -0.86 7.99
CA LYS A 4 -48.13 -0.37 6.61
C LYS A 4 -46.78 -0.86 6.04
N ARG A 5 -46.82 -1.76 5.06
CA ARG A 5 -45.65 -2.16 4.23
C ARG A 5 -45.01 -0.91 3.61
N LYS A 6 -43.73 -0.66 3.89
CA LYS A 6 -42.93 0.37 3.19
C LYS A 6 -42.85 0.00 1.71
N LYS A 7 -43.24 0.94 0.84
CA LYS A 7 -43.18 0.75 -0.62
C LYS A 7 -41.71 0.61 -1.04
N THR A 8 -41.44 -0.39 -1.87
CA THR A 8 -40.13 -0.65 -2.46
C THR A 8 -39.67 0.53 -3.33
N HIS A 9 -38.35 0.74 -3.38
CA HIS A 9 -37.69 1.82 -4.15
C HIS A 9 -38.12 1.89 -5.62
N TRP A 10 -38.54 0.75 -6.21
CA TRP A 10 -39.04 0.68 -7.59
C TRP A 10 -40.43 1.32 -7.77
N ALA A 11 -41.32 1.20 -6.78
CA ALA A 11 -42.69 1.71 -6.84
C ALA A 11 -42.73 3.24 -6.71
N ALA A 12 -41.83 3.83 -5.90
CA ALA A 12 -41.66 5.28 -5.80
C ALA A 12 -41.16 5.88 -7.12
N ARG A 13 -40.15 5.24 -7.74
CA ARG A 13 -39.52 5.72 -8.97
C ARG A 13 -40.45 5.68 -10.20
N ARG A 14 -41.38 4.72 -10.24
CA ARG A 14 -42.38 4.60 -11.30
C ARG A 14 -43.42 5.73 -11.22
N LYS A 15 -43.85 6.10 -10.01
CA LYS A 15 -44.72 7.26 -9.76
C LYS A 15 -44.06 8.58 -10.18
N THR A 16 -42.78 8.79 -9.84
CA THR A 16 -42.06 10.02 -10.23
C THR A 16 -41.86 10.13 -11.74
N LYS A 17 -41.70 9.00 -12.44
CA LYS A 17 -41.57 8.98 -13.91
C LYS A 17 -42.92 9.23 -14.61
N GLN A 18 -44.03 8.83 -13.98
CA GLN A 18 -45.39 9.04 -14.48
C GLN A 18 -45.85 10.49 -14.24
N ALA A 19 -45.60 11.05 -13.05
CA ALA A 19 -45.88 12.47 -12.73
C ALA A 19 -45.14 13.46 -13.66
N ARG A 20 -43.90 13.15 -14.06
CA ARG A 20 -43.15 13.93 -15.05
C ARG A 20 -43.70 13.83 -16.48
N ARG A 21 -44.41 12.74 -16.81
CA ARG A 21 -45.06 12.57 -18.11
C ARG A 21 -46.39 13.34 -18.18
N ASP A 22 -47.03 13.52 -17.03
CA ASP A 22 -48.36 14.12 -16.91
C ASP A 22 -48.29 15.63 -16.53
N GLY A 23 -47.11 16.25 -16.59
CA GLY A 23 -46.94 17.71 -16.52
C GLY A 23 -47.23 18.36 -15.16
N GLN A 24 -47.27 17.60 -14.07
CA GLN A 24 -47.49 18.18 -12.73
C GLN A 24 -46.21 18.87 -12.19
N PRO A 25 -46.34 20.04 -11.54
CA PRO A 25 -45.20 20.71 -10.91
C PRO A 25 -44.63 19.85 -9.78
N ASP A 26 -43.32 19.62 -9.84
CA ASP A 26 -42.55 18.77 -8.92
C ASP A 26 -42.22 19.63 -7.68
N ASP A 27 -43.10 19.68 -6.66
CA ASP A 27 -42.88 20.38 -5.36
C ASP A 27 -41.80 19.69 -4.47
N ALA A 28 -40.84 19.01 -5.08
CA ALA A 28 -39.72 18.41 -4.38
C ALA A 28 -38.59 19.44 -4.28
N GLU A 29 -38.14 19.75 -3.05
CA GLU A 29 -36.96 20.58 -2.83
C GLU A 29 -35.82 20.19 -3.79
N PRO A 30 -35.14 21.17 -4.42
CA PRO A 30 -34.05 20.90 -5.34
C PRO A 30 -33.00 20.09 -4.60
N ARG A 31 -32.78 18.84 -5.05
CA ARG A 31 -31.73 17.99 -4.49
C ARG A 31 -30.41 18.76 -4.59
N PRO A 32 -29.62 18.85 -3.51
CA PRO A 32 -28.36 19.56 -3.55
C PRO A 32 -27.51 19.02 -4.70
N ASP A 33 -27.04 19.92 -5.56
CA ASP A 33 -26.17 19.53 -6.66
C ASP A 33 -24.85 19.04 -6.07
N ARG A 34 -24.65 17.72 -6.06
CA ARG A 34 -23.41 17.08 -5.60
C ARG A 34 -22.17 17.50 -6.42
N ARG A 35 -22.34 18.27 -7.50
CA ARG A 35 -21.23 18.89 -8.24
C ARG A 35 -20.74 20.17 -7.57
N ALA A 36 -21.58 20.87 -6.81
CA ALA A 36 -21.21 22.11 -6.11
C ALA A 36 -20.18 21.88 -4.98
N GLU A 37 -20.08 20.65 -4.46
CA GLU A 37 -19.08 20.26 -3.46
C GLU A 37 -17.71 19.89 -4.05
N ARG A 38 -17.56 19.89 -5.38
CA ARG A 38 -16.30 19.50 -6.03
C ARG A 38 -15.39 20.71 -6.11
N SER A 39 -14.18 20.58 -5.56
CA SER A 39 -13.14 21.60 -5.74
C SER A 39 -12.87 21.82 -7.23
N ASP A 40 -12.87 23.10 -7.62
CA ASP A 40 -12.46 23.58 -8.95
C ASP A 40 -10.95 23.73 -9.09
N ALA A 41 -10.19 23.46 -8.02
CA ALA A 41 -8.73 23.45 -8.06
C ALA A 41 -8.20 22.12 -8.62
N VAL A 42 -7.19 22.21 -9.48
CA VAL A 42 -6.41 21.05 -9.92
C VAL A 42 -5.77 20.40 -8.70
N HIS A 43 -5.78 19.06 -8.66
CA HIS A 43 -5.18 18.36 -7.54
C HIS A 43 -3.66 18.61 -7.50
N PRO A 44 -3.09 19.01 -6.34
CA PRO A 44 -1.70 19.51 -6.28
C PRO A 44 -0.63 18.45 -6.62
N GLY A 45 -0.95 17.17 -6.40
CA GLY A 45 -0.12 16.04 -6.83
C GLY A 45 -0.20 15.69 -8.32
N SER A 46 -1.07 16.33 -9.11
CA SER A 46 -1.19 16.09 -10.54
C SER A 46 -0.09 16.82 -11.31
N TYR A 47 0.41 16.20 -12.37
CA TYR A 47 1.29 16.88 -13.33
C TYR A 47 0.60 18.06 -14.05
N ALA A 48 -0.74 18.10 -14.06
CA ALA A 48 -1.49 19.27 -14.51
C ALA A 48 -1.20 20.53 -13.66
N ALA A 49 -1.03 20.38 -12.34
CA ALA A 49 -0.71 21.50 -11.44
C ALA A 49 0.70 22.05 -11.72
N GLN A 50 1.65 21.17 -12.05
CA GLN A 50 3.02 21.57 -12.41
C GLN A 50 3.04 22.32 -13.74
N ARG A 51 2.30 21.83 -14.74
CA ARG A 51 2.16 22.49 -16.05
C ARG A 51 1.55 23.88 -15.94
N GLN A 52 0.49 24.07 -15.12
CA GLN A 52 -0.10 25.39 -14.88
C GLN A 52 0.89 26.38 -14.24
N ARG A 53 1.80 25.89 -13.38
CA ARG A 53 2.85 26.73 -12.76
C ARG A 53 3.95 27.11 -13.74
N GLN A 54 4.33 26.20 -14.63
CA GLN A 54 5.44 26.40 -15.59
C GLN A 54 5.03 27.17 -16.84
N HIS A 55 3.79 26.97 -17.31
CA HIS A 55 3.26 27.54 -18.55
C HIS A 55 1.83 28.07 -18.37
N PRO A 56 1.65 29.23 -17.69
CA PRO A 56 0.32 29.78 -17.42
C PRO A 56 -0.44 30.25 -18.69
N THR A 57 0.25 30.43 -19.82
CA THR A 57 -0.30 30.97 -21.06
C THR A 57 -0.66 29.94 -22.14
N ASP A 58 -0.27 28.66 -21.98
CA ASP A 58 -0.42 27.62 -23.03
C ASP A 58 -1.82 26.96 -23.10
N ALA A 59 -2.80 27.51 -22.36
CA ALA A 59 -4.17 27.00 -22.32
C ALA A 59 -5.10 27.63 -23.37
N ALA A 60 -4.65 28.69 -24.05
CA ALA A 60 -5.38 29.33 -25.13
C ALA A 60 -4.82 28.86 -26.50
N ASP A 61 -5.70 28.52 -27.43
CA ASP A 61 -5.40 28.25 -28.85
C ASP A 61 -4.80 26.90 -29.26
N LYS A 62 -5.34 25.79 -28.73
CA LYS A 62 -5.38 24.54 -29.51
C LYS A 62 -6.80 24.29 -30.03
N PRO A 63 -7.01 24.06 -31.34
CA PRO A 63 -8.33 23.72 -31.86
C PRO A 63 -8.81 22.44 -31.17
N ALA A 64 -10.02 22.48 -30.62
CA ALA A 64 -10.61 21.33 -29.95
C ALA A 64 -10.80 20.20 -30.98
N LEU A 65 -9.87 19.24 -31.01
CA LEU A 65 -10.10 18.00 -31.75
C LEU A 65 -11.42 17.40 -31.25
N SER A 66 -12.25 16.97 -32.20
CA SER A 66 -13.47 16.21 -31.89
C SER A 66 -13.06 14.92 -31.19
N LEU A 67 -13.19 14.89 -29.86
CA LEU A 67 -12.86 13.71 -29.06
C LEU A 67 -13.98 12.66 -29.22
N PRO A 68 -13.62 11.37 -29.28
CA PRO A 68 -14.61 10.30 -29.31
C PRO A 68 -15.60 10.36 -28.12
N THR A 69 -16.73 9.68 -28.25
CA THR A 69 -17.73 9.65 -27.18
C THR A 69 -17.15 9.13 -25.87
N LYS A 70 -17.37 9.87 -24.78
CA LYS A 70 -16.85 9.52 -23.45
C LYS A 70 -17.56 8.28 -22.89
N ARG A 71 -16.83 7.17 -22.73
CA ARG A 71 -17.34 5.91 -22.17
C ARG A 71 -16.57 5.53 -20.90
N ARG A 72 -17.08 4.57 -20.12
CA ARG A 72 -16.41 4.11 -18.90
C ARG A 72 -15.63 2.84 -19.19
N TYR A 73 -14.38 2.81 -18.74
CA TYR A 73 -13.46 1.70 -18.92
C TYR A 73 -12.97 1.18 -17.57
N GLY A 74 -12.74 -0.13 -17.51
CA GLY A 74 -11.91 -0.78 -16.50
C GLY A 74 -10.52 -1.00 -17.09
N LEU A 75 -9.48 -0.62 -16.34
CA LEU A 75 -8.07 -0.72 -16.73
C LEU A 75 -7.38 -1.61 -15.72
N TRP A 76 -6.88 -2.76 -16.16
CA TRP A 76 -5.98 -3.60 -15.39
C TRP A 76 -4.57 -3.06 -15.51
N VAL A 77 -3.98 -2.71 -14.37
CA VAL A 77 -2.66 -2.09 -14.30
C VAL A 77 -1.75 -2.92 -13.42
N ALA A 78 -0.53 -3.12 -13.90
CA ALA A 78 0.60 -3.64 -13.14
C ALA A 78 1.62 -2.51 -12.92
N PHE A 79 2.24 -2.47 -11.74
CA PHE A 79 3.30 -1.52 -11.43
C PHE A 79 4.27 -2.02 -10.36
N CYS A 80 5.51 -1.57 -10.43
CA CYS A 80 6.50 -1.73 -9.37
C CYS A 80 6.52 -0.47 -8.48
N GLY A 81 6.13 -0.59 -7.21
CA GLY A 81 5.98 0.53 -6.28
C GLY A 81 7.27 1.20 -5.79
N LYS A 82 8.47 0.70 -6.17
CA LYS A 82 9.78 1.15 -5.65
C LYS A 82 9.97 2.67 -5.66
N ASN A 83 9.61 3.31 -6.77
CA ASN A 83 9.89 4.73 -7.02
C ASN A 83 8.70 5.64 -6.64
N TYR A 84 7.67 5.10 -5.98
CA TYR A 84 6.39 5.76 -5.81
C TYR A 84 5.93 5.75 -4.35
N SER A 85 5.35 6.88 -3.92
CA SER A 85 4.76 7.06 -2.59
C SER A 85 3.33 6.49 -2.51
N GLY A 86 3.15 5.29 -3.06
CA GLY A 86 1.90 4.55 -3.10
C GLY A 86 1.01 4.88 -4.31
N MET A 87 -0.20 4.31 -4.28
CA MET A 87 -1.17 4.46 -5.37
C MET A 87 -1.75 5.87 -5.46
N GLN A 88 -2.03 6.50 -4.32
CA GLN A 88 -2.85 7.70 -4.26
C GLN A 88 -2.06 8.97 -4.52
N MET A 89 -2.59 9.79 -5.42
CA MET A 89 -2.02 11.09 -5.73
C MET A 89 -1.95 11.97 -4.48
N ASN A 90 -0.76 12.49 -4.20
CA ASN A 90 -0.44 13.36 -3.07
C ASN A 90 0.52 14.46 -3.54
N GLU A 91 0.52 15.61 -2.87
CA GLU A 91 1.37 16.75 -3.26
C GLU A 91 2.86 16.46 -3.05
N GLY A 92 3.69 16.92 -3.98
CA GLY A 92 5.15 16.91 -3.86
C GLY A 92 5.82 15.54 -4.00
N VAL A 93 5.06 14.47 -4.27
CA VAL A 93 5.60 13.11 -4.39
C VAL A 93 5.12 12.41 -5.66
N LYS A 94 5.96 11.52 -6.22
CA LYS A 94 5.59 10.68 -7.36
C LYS A 94 4.63 9.58 -6.91
N THR A 95 3.56 9.36 -7.66
CA THR A 95 2.51 8.39 -7.35
C THR A 95 2.03 7.70 -8.62
N ILE A 96 1.51 6.48 -8.49
CA ILE A 96 1.03 5.70 -9.63
C ILE A 96 -0.13 6.41 -10.35
N GLU A 97 -1.04 7.04 -9.60
CA GLU A 97 -2.16 7.79 -10.19
C GLU A 97 -1.72 9.00 -11.01
N ALA A 98 -0.69 9.73 -10.57
CA ALA A 98 -0.19 10.88 -11.32
C ALA A 98 0.38 10.45 -12.68
N GLU A 99 1.17 9.36 -12.72
CA GLU A 99 1.70 8.82 -13.97
C GLU A 99 0.62 8.32 -14.91
N LEU A 100 -0.38 7.60 -14.37
CA LEU A 100 -1.51 7.11 -15.18
C LEU A 100 -2.38 8.25 -15.69
N GLU A 101 -2.67 9.27 -14.88
CA GLU A 101 -3.43 10.44 -15.32
C GLU A 101 -2.72 11.15 -16.48
N ARG A 102 -1.41 11.37 -16.35
CA ARG A 102 -0.58 11.98 -17.40
C ARG A 102 -0.59 11.15 -18.68
N ALA A 103 -0.30 9.85 -18.58
CA ALA A 103 -0.26 8.97 -19.75
C ALA A 103 -1.62 8.84 -20.45
N LEU A 104 -2.72 8.78 -19.70
CA LEU A 104 -4.08 8.77 -20.26
C LEU A 104 -4.44 10.08 -20.95
N PHE A 105 -3.94 11.21 -20.45
CA PHE A 105 -4.10 12.52 -21.08
C PHE A 105 -3.26 12.63 -22.36
N GLU A 106 -1.98 12.28 -22.33
CA GLU A 106 -1.08 12.29 -23.49
C GLU A 106 -1.55 11.35 -24.62
N ALA A 107 -2.17 10.22 -24.27
CA ALA A 107 -2.79 9.30 -25.23
C ALA A 107 -4.11 9.83 -25.84
N GLY A 108 -4.60 11.00 -25.41
CA GLY A 108 -5.84 11.62 -25.89
C GLY A 108 -7.13 11.13 -25.20
N GLY A 109 -7.01 10.34 -24.13
CA GLY A 109 -8.17 9.78 -23.42
C GLY A 109 -8.85 10.75 -22.45
N ILE A 110 -8.17 11.83 -22.06
CA ILE A 110 -8.67 12.86 -21.13
C ILE A 110 -8.67 14.20 -21.87
N ALA A 111 -9.83 14.87 -21.89
CA ALA A 111 -9.93 16.24 -22.42
C ALA A 111 -9.18 17.24 -21.52
N GLU A 112 -8.64 18.32 -22.09
CA GLU A 112 -7.93 19.39 -21.38
C GLU A 112 -8.67 19.87 -20.12
N SER A 113 -9.98 20.11 -20.24
CA SER A 113 -10.85 20.58 -19.15
C SER A 113 -11.05 19.59 -17.99
N ASN A 114 -10.66 18.33 -18.19
CA ASN A 114 -10.72 17.25 -17.19
C ASN A 114 -9.34 16.86 -16.65
N TYR A 115 -8.23 17.31 -17.25
CA TYR A 115 -6.89 16.95 -16.80
C TYR A 115 -6.59 17.61 -15.46
N GLY A 116 -6.10 16.82 -14.48
CA GLY A 116 -5.90 17.27 -13.11
C GLY A 116 -7.13 17.11 -12.20
N PHE A 117 -8.23 16.57 -12.74
CA PHE A 117 -9.52 16.41 -12.05
C PHE A 117 -10.04 14.96 -12.14
N LEU A 118 -9.38 14.03 -11.45
CA LEU A 118 -9.80 12.61 -11.39
C LEU A 118 -11.29 12.41 -11.05
N GLN A 119 -11.89 13.29 -10.25
CA GLN A 119 -13.32 13.32 -9.93
C GLN A 119 -14.24 13.58 -11.14
N LYS A 120 -13.79 14.34 -12.15
CA LYS A 120 -14.56 14.64 -13.37
C LYS A 120 -14.58 13.46 -14.34
N ILE A 121 -13.57 12.60 -14.30
CA ILE A 121 -13.53 11.34 -15.06
C ILE A 121 -14.08 10.14 -14.27
N GLY A 122 -14.55 10.36 -13.03
CA GLY A 122 -15.17 9.30 -12.23
C GLY A 122 -14.18 8.18 -11.87
N TRP A 123 -12.95 8.57 -11.54
CA TRP A 123 -11.85 7.71 -11.19
C TRP A 123 -12.14 6.83 -9.97
N SER A 124 -11.80 5.54 -10.02
CA SER A 124 -11.86 4.64 -8.86
C SER A 124 -10.84 3.52 -8.94
N ARG A 125 -10.48 2.91 -7.80
CA ARG A 125 -9.50 1.82 -7.67
C ARG A 125 -10.06 0.63 -6.90
N ALA A 126 -9.62 -0.58 -7.18
CA ALA A 126 -10.04 -1.77 -6.45
C ALA A 126 -9.36 -1.90 -5.08
N ALA A 127 -8.08 -1.53 -5.01
CA ALA A 127 -7.27 -1.55 -3.80
C ALA A 127 -6.41 -0.28 -3.65
N ARG A 128 -6.15 0.11 -2.41
CA ARG A 128 -5.09 1.09 -2.10
C ARG A 128 -3.84 0.30 -1.75
N THR A 129 -2.71 0.67 -2.35
CA THR A 129 -1.41 0.15 -1.98
C THR A 129 -0.64 1.23 -1.22
N ASP A 130 0.04 0.82 -0.15
CA ASP A 130 0.91 1.68 0.64
C ASP A 130 2.18 2.04 -0.17
N LYS A 131 3.00 2.93 0.38
CA LYS A 131 4.29 3.31 -0.22
C LYS A 131 5.17 2.07 -0.43
N GLY A 132 5.82 1.99 -1.59
CA GLY A 132 6.70 0.86 -1.95
C GLY A 132 5.99 -0.43 -2.38
N VAL A 133 4.71 -0.61 -2.09
CA VAL A 133 3.96 -1.85 -2.40
C VAL A 133 3.66 -1.95 -3.90
N HIS A 134 3.93 -3.13 -4.47
CA HIS A 134 3.72 -3.42 -5.90
C HIS A 134 2.29 -3.91 -6.20
N ALA A 135 1.92 -3.95 -7.48
CA ALA A 135 0.69 -4.62 -7.93
C ALA A 135 0.89 -5.26 -9.31
N ALA A 136 0.37 -6.45 -9.52
CA ALA A 136 0.33 -7.14 -10.82
C ALA A 136 -1.05 -7.06 -11.49
N GLY A 137 -2.11 -6.94 -10.69
CA GLY A 137 -3.50 -6.94 -11.16
C GLY A 137 -4.36 -5.94 -10.41
N GLN A 138 -4.01 -4.66 -10.43
CA GLN A 138 -4.86 -3.59 -9.91
C GLN A 138 -5.92 -3.20 -10.94
N LEU A 139 -7.20 -3.18 -10.55
CA LEU A 139 -8.24 -2.61 -11.42
C LEU A 139 -8.50 -1.14 -11.08
N LEU A 140 -8.38 -0.29 -12.09
CA LEU A 140 -8.80 1.10 -12.09
C LEU A 140 -10.01 1.32 -12.99
N THR A 141 -10.78 2.37 -12.74
CA THR A 141 -11.86 2.76 -13.66
C THR A 141 -11.85 4.25 -13.90
N ALA A 142 -12.10 4.64 -15.15
CA ALA A 142 -12.18 6.02 -15.57
C ALA A 142 -13.15 6.18 -16.74
N LYS A 143 -13.64 7.40 -16.94
CA LYS A 143 -14.39 7.79 -18.13
C LYS A 143 -13.46 8.48 -19.12
N LEU A 144 -13.25 7.86 -20.27
CA LEU A 144 -12.23 8.23 -21.25
C LEU A 144 -12.80 8.40 -22.66
N HIS A 145 -12.08 9.13 -23.50
CA HIS A 145 -12.38 9.38 -24.91
C HIS A 145 -11.56 8.44 -25.81
N VAL A 146 -11.89 7.14 -25.79
CA VAL A 146 -11.13 6.12 -26.54
C VAL A 146 -11.77 5.82 -27.90
N GLY A 147 -13.10 5.79 -27.97
CA GLY A 147 -13.85 5.40 -29.16
C GLY A 147 -14.59 4.08 -28.98
N GLU A 148 -14.57 3.27 -30.02
CA GLU A 148 -15.19 1.94 -30.03
C GLU A 148 -14.27 0.90 -29.39
N ASP A 149 -14.79 -0.31 -29.19
CA ASP A 149 -14.03 -1.38 -28.52
C ASP A 149 -12.83 -1.84 -29.38
N ALA A 150 -12.89 -1.67 -30.70
CA ALA A 150 -11.78 -1.93 -31.61
C ALA A 150 -10.60 -0.96 -31.46
N ASP A 151 -10.83 0.24 -30.91
CA ASP A 151 -9.78 1.25 -30.70
C ASP A 151 -8.97 1.00 -29.42
N ILE A 152 -9.47 0.15 -28.52
CA ILE A 152 -8.89 -0.14 -27.21
C ILE A 152 -7.43 -0.59 -27.31
N PRO A 153 -7.04 -1.58 -28.15
CA PRO A 153 -5.65 -2.04 -28.21
C PRO A 153 -4.67 -0.94 -28.64
N ALA A 154 -5.04 -0.15 -29.66
CA ALA A 154 -4.23 0.97 -30.15
C ALA A 154 -4.09 2.06 -29.08
N PHE A 155 -5.16 2.35 -28.35
CA PHE A 155 -5.14 3.29 -27.22
C PHE A 155 -4.26 2.79 -26.08
N VAL A 156 -4.37 1.53 -25.68
CA VAL A 156 -3.50 0.93 -24.66
C VAL A 156 -2.03 1.00 -25.06
N GLY A 157 -1.71 0.77 -26.35
CA GLY A 157 -0.36 0.96 -26.89
C GLY A 157 0.17 2.38 -26.70
N LYS A 158 -0.64 3.40 -26.99
CA LYS A 158 -0.27 4.82 -26.77
C LYS A 158 -0.06 5.13 -25.29
N VAL A 159 -0.94 4.64 -24.41
CA VAL A 159 -0.81 4.84 -22.95
C VAL A 159 0.48 4.19 -22.44
N ASN A 160 0.75 2.94 -22.82
CA ASN A 160 1.97 2.24 -22.39
C ASN A 160 3.25 2.87 -22.94
N ALA A 161 3.22 3.50 -24.11
CA ALA A 161 4.35 4.26 -24.65
C ALA A 161 4.63 5.55 -23.86
N ALA A 162 3.62 6.14 -23.23
CA ALA A 162 3.74 7.31 -22.37
C ALA A 162 4.07 6.97 -20.89
N LEU A 163 3.94 5.69 -20.51
CA LEU A 163 4.22 5.21 -19.15
C LEU A 163 5.67 4.74 -18.99
N PRO A 164 6.30 5.00 -17.83
CA PRO A 164 7.56 4.36 -17.45
C PRO A 164 7.47 2.84 -17.52
N GLU A 165 8.59 2.15 -17.77
CA GLU A 165 8.61 0.69 -17.92
C GLU A 165 8.07 -0.08 -16.72
N ASP A 166 8.18 0.51 -15.54
CA ASP A 166 7.71 -0.03 -14.27
C ASP A 166 6.21 0.18 -14.01
N ILE A 167 5.43 0.70 -14.98
CA ILE A 167 3.97 0.79 -14.97
C ILE A 167 3.40 0.37 -16.33
N ARG A 168 2.45 -0.56 -16.34
CA ARG A 168 1.80 -1.06 -17.56
C ARG A 168 0.30 -1.24 -17.40
N VAL A 169 -0.45 -0.78 -18.40
CA VAL A 169 -1.84 -1.19 -18.62
C VAL A 169 -1.82 -2.54 -19.34
N MET A 170 -2.21 -3.59 -18.62
CA MET A 170 -2.16 -4.98 -19.07
C MET A 170 -3.36 -5.33 -19.95
N HIS A 171 -4.53 -4.80 -19.57
CA HIS A 171 -5.79 -5.07 -20.28
C HIS A 171 -6.78 -3.95 -19.99
N MET A 172 -7.62 -3.61 -20.97
CA MET A 172 -8.65 -2.57 -20.81
C MET A 172 -9.95 -3.03 -21.45
N VAL A 173 -11.06 -2.79 -20.78
CA VAL A 173 -12.40 -3.15 -21.29
C VAL A 173 -13.44 -2.09 -20.98
N THR A 174 -14.53 -2.07 -21.75
CA THR A 174 -15.68 -1.23 -21.44
C THR A 174 -16.49 -1.80 -20.28
N VAL A 175 -16.96 -0.93 -19.39
CA VAL A 175 -17.79 -1.31 -18.23
C VAL A 175 -19.05 -0.48 -18.15
N THR A 176 -20.02 -0.93 -17.35
CA THR A 176 -21.28 -0.20 -17.15
C THR A 176 -21.04 1.21 -16.61
N LYS A 177 -21.91 2.17 -16.98
CA LYS A 177 -21.78 3.60 -16.63
C LYS A 177 -21.57 3.89 -15.13
N ASN A 178 -22.09 3.04 -14.25
CA ASN A 178 -22.06 3.20 -12.79
C ASN A 178 -21.05 2.28 -12.09
N PHE A 179 -20.24 1.52 -12.84
CA PHE A 179 -19.24 0.64 -12.27
C PHE A 179 -18.20 1.41 -11.44
N ASN A 180 -17.88 0.89 -10.26
CA ASN A 180 -16.89 1.44 -9.34
C ASN A 180 -16.02 0.31 -8.81
N ALA A 181 -14.73 0.31 -9.15
CA ALA A 181 -13.82 -0.79 -8.85
C ALA A 181 -13.74 -1.08 -7.35
N LYS A 182 -13.77 -0.05 -6.49
CA LYS A 182 -13.68 -0.22 -5.03
C LYS A 182 -14.89 -0.98 -4.48
N MET A 183 -16.08 -0.54 -4.89
CA MET A 183 -17.35 -1.01 -4.34
C MET A 183 -17.78 -2.35 -4.95
N THR A 184 -17.33 -2.64 -6.17
CA THR A 184 -17.71 -3.86 -6.89
C THR A 184 -16.70 -5.00 -6.71
N CYS A 185 -15.47 -4.71 -6.27
CA CYS A 185 -14.46 -5.72 -6.01
C CYS A 185 -14.83 -6.56 -4.78
N ASP A 186 -15.00 -7.87 -4.99
CA ASP A 186 -15.44 -8.82 -3.98
C ASP A 186 -14.27 -9.38 -3.15
N GLN A 187 -13.13 -9.66 -3.79
CA GLN A 187 -11.97 -10.26 -3.15
C GLN A 187 -10.67 -9.68 -3.71
N ARG A 188 -9.58 -9.88 -2.98
CA ARG A 188 -8.23 -9.54 -3.42
C ARG A 188 -7.31 -10.71 -3.13
N THR A 189 -6.45 -11.02 -4.09
CA THR A 189 -5.30 -11.88 -3.86
C THR A 189 -4.05 -11.03 -3.71
N TYR A 190 -3.37 -11.22 -2.60
CA TYR A 190 -2.03 -10.72 -2.39
C TYR A 190 -1.05 -11.89 -2.40
N GLU A 191 0.15 -11.62 -2.86
CA GLU A 191 1.27 -12.53 -2.78
C GLU A 191 2.38 -11.86 -2.00
N TYR A 192 3.13 -12.66 -1.24
CA TYR A 192 4.29 -12.23 -0.50
C TYR A 192 5.49 -13.09 -0.91
N LEU A 193 6.43 -12.48 -1.61
CA LEU A 193 7.68 -13.11 -2.00
C LEU A 193 8.71 -12.90 -0.89
N ALA A 194 9.30 -13.98 -0.39
CA ALA A 194 10.31 -13.90 0.65
C ALA A 194 11.38 -15.00 0.49
N PRO A 195 12.61 -14.77 0.97
CA PRO A 195 13.62 -15.81 0.97
C PRO A 195 13.28 -16.87 2.03
N THR A 196 13.54 -18.14 1.74
CA THR A 196 13.07 -19.24 2.60
C THR A 196 13.77 -19.33 3.95
N PHE A 197 14.97 -18.74 4.08
CA PHE A 197 15.71 -18.71 5.35
C PHE A 197 14.94 -18.06 6.49
N ILE A 198 13.90 -17.24 6.22
CA ILE A 198 13.04 -16.67 7.27
C ILE A 198 12.32 -17.75 8.09
N PHE A 199 12.18 -18.96 7.56
CA PHE A 199 11.57 -20.12 8.21
C PHE A 199 12.59 -21.06 8.85
N ALA A 200 13.89 -20.71 8.84
CA ALA A 200 14.91 -21.49 9.53
C ALA A 200 14.59 -21.58 11.03
N LYS A 201 14.88 -22.74 11.63
CA LYS A 201 14.66 -22.95 13.07
C LYS A 201 15.43 -21.90 13.87
N ARG A 202 14.73 -21.22 14.77
CA ARG A 202 15.32 -20.27 15.72
C ARG A 202 14.99 -20.71 17.12
N ALA A 203 16.00 -20.71 17.99
CA ALA A 203 15.73 -20.80 19.42
C ALA A 203 15.10 -19.48 19.84
N ARG A 204 14.01 -19.53 20.61
CA ARG A 204 13.61 -18.36 21.41
C ARG A 204 14.86 -18.02 22.23
N ALA A 205 15.42 -16.82 22.06
CA ALA A 205 16.49 -16.35 22.93
C ALA A 205 16.01 -16.66 24.34
N ALA A 206 16.66 -17.62 25.01
CA ALA A 206 16.20 -18.12 26.28
C ALA A 206 15.93 -16.87 27.13
N ALA A 207 14.72 -16.74 27.65
CA ALA A 207 14.42 -15.76 28.68
C ALA A 207 15.64 -15.71 29.58
N ILE A 208 16.29 -14.54 29.64
CA ILE A 208 17.50 -14.27 30.41
C ILE A 208 17.44 -15.15 31.64
N LYS A 209 18.31 -16.17 31.68
CA LYS A 209 18.22 -17.24 32.66
C LYS A 209 18.11 -16.60 34.04
N GLU A 210 17.01 -16.88 34.73
CA GLU A 210 17.07 -17.03 36.19
C GLU A 210 18.26 -17.97 36.47
N SER A 211 19.23 -17.49 37.27
CA SER A 211 20.61 -17.98 37.48
C SER A 211 21.62 -17.23 36.59
N GLU A 212 22.32 -16.22 37.11
CA GLU A 212 23.12 -16.27 38.33
C GLU A 212 22.74 -15.18 39.35
N LYS A 213 22.55 -15.61 40.60
CA LYS A 213 22.66 -14.74 41.77
C LYS A 213 24.12 -14.28 41.86
N THR A 214 24.40 -13.12 41.28
CA THR A 214 25.54 -12.31 41.70
C THR A 214 24.98 -10.93 42.00
N GLU A 215 25.03 -10.55 43.27
CA GLU A 215 24.64 -9.23 43.75
C GLU A 215 25.59 -8.19 43.16
N GLU A 216 25.29 -7.68 41.98
CA GLU A 216 25.72 -6.36 41.56
C GLU A 216 24.49 -5.58 41.10
N LYS A 217 24.19 -4.49 41.80
CA LYS A 217 23.20 -3.49 41.43
C LYS A 217 23.64 -2.80 40.13
N GLY A 218 23.37 -3.44 39.01
CA GLY A 218 23.31 -2.82 37.69
C GLY A 218 21.93 -3.07 37.11
N ASP A 219 21.25 -2.02 36.66
CA ASP A 219 19.91 -2.07 36.08
C ASP A 219 19.85 -3.08 34.91
N ALA A 220 19.45 -4.32 35.19
CA ALA A 220 19.09 -5.30 34.19
C ALA A 220 17.73 -4.92 33.60
N ALA A 221 17.73 -3.92 32.71
CA ALA A 221 16.56 -3.56 31.93
C ALA A 221 16.14 -4.79 31.11
N THR A 222 15.00 -5.39 31.48
CA THR A 222 14.27 -6.31 30.61
C THR A 222 14.23 -5.67 29.23
N ALA A 223 14.77 -6.34 28.19
CA ALA A 223 14.90 -5.78 26.85
C ALA A 223 13.51 -5.49 26.25
N GLN A 224 12.97 -4.32 26.59
CA GLN A 224 11.65 -3.87 26.16
C GLN A 224 11.80 -3.36 24.72
N TRP A 225 10.89 -3.78 23.84
CA TRP A 225 10.86 -3.32 22.45
C TRP A 225 10.83 -1.77 22.41
N PRO A 226 11.86 -1.13 21.82
CA PRO A 226 11.92 0.33 21.76
C PRO A 226 10.75 0.90 20.94
N SER A 227 10.16 2.00 21.42
CA SER A 227 8.97 2.59 20.78
C SER A 227 9.28 3.19 19.40
N ASP A 228 10.49 3.71 19.21
CA ASP A 228 11.01 4.23 17.95
C ASP A 228 11.10 3.14 16.87
N LEU A 229 11.51 1.92 17.24
CA LEU A 229 11.50 0.75 16.38
C LEU A 229 10.08 0.29 16.05
N ARG A 230 9.19 0.19 17.05
CA ARG A 230 7.78 -0.17 16.85
C ARG A 230 7.04 0.78 15.90
N ASP A 231 7.34 2.08 16.00
CA ASP A 231 6.72 3.14 15.20
C ASP A 231 7.42 3.37 13.85
N SER A 232 8.55 2.71 13.60
CA SER A 232 9.22 2.78 12.29
C SER A 232 8.38 2.17 11.17
N GLU A 233 8.59 2.66 9.94
CA GLU A 233 7.84 2.22 8.74
C GLU A 233 7.93 0.69 8.57
N GLU A 234 9.13 0.14 8.77
CA GLU A 234 9.39 -1.29 8.62
C GLU A 234 9.33 -2.12 9.91
N GLY A 235 9.62 -1.54 11.08
CA GLY A 235 9.52 -2.24 12.36
C GLY A 235 10.76 -3.05 12.74
N PHE A 236 11.94 -2.72 12.22
CA PHE A 236 13.22 -3.34 12.57
C PHE A 236 14.39 -2.35 12.50
N ASP A 237 15.55 -2.72 13.06
CA ASP A 237 16.73 -1.86 13.09
C ASP A 237 17.56 -1.98 11.80
N ASP A 238 17.59 -0.91 11.02
CA ASP A 238 18.34 -0.82 9.77
C ASP A 238 19.86 -0.84 9.98
N ASN A 239 20.35 -0.54 11.18
CA ASN A 239 21.78 -0.47 11.49
C ASN A 239 22.39 -1.82 11.86
N VAL A 240 21.57 -2.85 12.02
CA VAL A 240 22.04 -4.20 12.32
C VAL A 240 22.96 -4.70 11.20
N VAL A 241 24.18 -5.08 11.57
CA VAL A 241 25.16 -5.66 10.65
C VAL A 241 24.97 -7.17 10.59
N ILE A 242 24.85 -7.70 9.39
CA ILE A 242 24.78 -9.14 9.13
C ILE A 242 26.18 -9.61 8.74
N ASP A 243 26.76 -10.54 9.49
CA ASP A 243 28.08 -11.09 9.19
C ASP A 243 28.06 -12.01 7.95
N ASN A 244 29.23 -12.19 7.33
CA ASN A 244 29.35 -12.99 6.12
C ASN A 244 28.98 -14.46 6.35
N THR A 245 29.21 -15.00 7.55
CA THR A 245 28.88 -16.39 7.88
C THR A 245 27.38 -16.62 7.83
N THR A 246 26.61 -15.71 8.43
CA THR A 246 25.15 -15.69 8.42
C THR A 246 24.61 -15.52 7.02
N LEU A 247 25.25 -14.65 6.21
CA LEU A 247 24.88 -14.46 4.82
C LEU A 247 25.03 -15.74 3.99
N GLU A 248 26.17 -16.44 4.12
CA GLU A 248 26.39 -17.70 3.40
C GLU A 248 25.44 -18.80 3.91
N ALA A 249 25.13 -18.83 5.21
CA ALA A 249 24.10 -19.72 5.76
C ALA A 249 22.70 -19.43 5.18
N HIS A 250 22.32 -18.16 5.04
CA HIS A 250 21.06 -17.75 4.42
C HIS A 250 20.97 -18.16 2.95
N LYS A 251 22.07 -18.03 2.19
CA LYS A 251 22.13 -18.49 0.78
C LYS A 251 22.08 -20.01 0.67
N ALA A 252 22.72 -20.73 1.58
CA ALA A 252 22.76 -22.19 1.57
C ALA A 252 21.44 -22.83 2.05
N PHE A 253 20.61 -22.09 2.79
CA PHE A 253 19.36 -22.61 3.35
C PHE A 253 18.39 -23.07 2.25
N ARG A 254 17.82 -24.26 2.44
CA ARG A 254 16.75 -24.81 1.62
C ARG A 254 15.61 -25.28 2.52
N LEU A 255 14.38 -24.94 2.15
CA LEU A 255 13.17 -25.27 2.88
C LEU A 255 12.86 -26.76 2.71
N SER A 256 12.78 -27.50 3.80
CA SER A 256 12.35 -28.90 3.74
C SER A 256 10.84 -29.01 3.51
N ASP A 257 10.41 -30.11 2.90
CA ASP A 257 8.97 -30.40 2.70
C ASP A 257 8.21 -30.42 4.04
N GLU A 258 8.82 -30.96 5.10
CA GLU A 258 8.25 -30.93 6.47
C GLU A 258 7.99 -29.50 6.97
N THR A 259 8.93 -28.58 6.69
CA THR A 259 8.79 -27.17 7.09
C THR A 259 7.74 -26.47 6.24
N LEU A 260 7.65 -26.80 4.95
CA LEU A 260 6.62 -26.29 4.04
C LEU A 260 5.21 -26.79 4.44
N GLU A 261 5.08 -28.04 4.86
CA GLU A 261 3.84 -28.61 5.40
C GLU A 261 3.43 -27.90 6.69
N LYS A 262 4.37 -27.70 7.61
CA LYS A 262 4.13 -26.92 8.84
C LYS A 262 3.72 -25.48 8.54
N LEU A 263 4.35 -24.84 7.56
CA LEU A 263 3.99 -23.51 7.08
C LEU A 263 2.56 -23.49 6.57
N ASN A 264 2.20 -24.39 5.65
CA ASN A 264 0.84 -24.47 5.11
C ASN A 264 -0.22 -24.78 6.18
N ALA A 265 0.09 -25.65 7.14
CA ALA A 265 -0.78 -25.89 8.29
C ALA A 265 -1.00 -24.61 9.12
N THR A 266 0.07 -23.86 9.39
CA THR A 266 0.02 -22.60 10.13
C THR A 266 -0.77 -21.52 9.38
N LEU A 267 -0.58 -21.39 8.06
CA LEU A 267 -1.30 -20.41 7.24
C LEU A 267 -2.80 -20.71 7.19
N LYS A 268 -3.18 -21.99 7.22
CA LYS A 268 -4.57 -22.45 7.19
C LYS A 268 -5.38 -22.03 8.41
N GLU A 269 -4.75 -21.82 9.56
CA GLU A 269 -5.41 -21.30 10.79
C GLU A 269 -6.04 -19.91 10.58
N TYR A 270 -5.56 -19.14 9.60
CA TYR A 270 -6.14 -17.83 9.28
C TYR A 270 -7.42 -17.90 8.44
N VAL A 271 -7.72 -19.05 7.82
CA VAL A 271 -8.88 -19.22 6.93
C VAL A 271 -10.18 -19.15 7.72
N GLY A 272 -11.17 -18.46 7.17
CA GLY A 272 -12.45 -18.23 7.84
C GLY A 272 -12.66 -16.79 8.27
N THR A 273 -13.72 -16.58 9.07
CA THR A 273 -14.08 -15.26 9.60
C THR A 273 -13.56 -15.12 11.02
N HIS A 274 -12.55 -14.28 11.22
CA HIS A 274 -11.93 -14.08 12.53
C HIS A 274 -11.85 -12.60 12.90
N ASN A 275 -11.57 -12.33 14.17
CA ASN A 275 -11.30 -10.99 14.66
C ASN A 275 -9.80 -10.67 14.55
N PHE A 276 -9.43 -9.81 13.59
CA PHE A 276 -8.03 -9.52 13.27
C PHE A 276 -7.51 -8.23 13.92
N HIS A 277 -8.06 -7.83 15.08
CA HIS A 277 -7.71 -6.56 15.72
C HIS A 277 -6.22 -6.45 16.14
N ASN A 278 -5.57 -7.57 16.51
CA ASN A 278 -4.12 -7.59 16.80
C ASN A 278 -3.25 -7.57 15.54
N PHE A 279 -3.82 -7.94 14.38
CA PHE A 279 -3.14 -7.96 13.09
C PHE A 279 -3.19 -6.60 12.37
N THR A 280 -3.64 -5.54 13.03
CA THR A 280 -3.55 -4.15 12.55
C THR A 280 -3.03 -3.26 13.67
N SER A 281 -2.75 -2.00 13.35
CA SER A 281 -2.47 -0.97 14.34
C SER A 281 -3.77 -0.24 14.71
N LYS A 282 -3.84 0.29 15.95
CA LYS A 282 -4.89 1.23 16.42
C LYS A 282 -6.34 0.73 16.27
N MET A 283 -6.56 -0.58 16.41
CA MET A 283 -7.89 -1.18 16.35
C MET A 283 -8.25 -1.76 17.71
N GLU A 284 -9.44 -1.45 18.22
CA GLU A 284 -9.92 -2.04 19.48
C GLU A 284 -10.43 -3.48 19.26
N PRO A 285 -10.30 -4.38 20.25
CA PRO A 285 -10.76 -5.76 20.10
C PRO A 285 -12.26 -5.90 19.84
N THR A 286 -13.07 -4.98 20.36
CA THR A 286 -14.53 -4.97 20.22
C THR A 286 -15.01 -4.31 18.94
N ASN A 287 -14.12 -3.70 18.15
CA ASN A 287 -14.52 -2.98 16.95
C ASN A 287 -15.01 -3.99 15.89
N PRO A 288 -16.26 -3.90 15.40
CA PRO A 288 -16.79 -4.84 14.41
C PRO A 288 -16.02 -4.78 13.07
N GLN A 289 -15.36 -3.64 12.78
CA GLN A 289 -14.50 -3.49 11.61
C GLN A 289 -13.20 -4.27 11.71
N ALA A 290 -12.88 -4.92 12.82
CA ALA A 290 -11.74 -5.83 12.92
C ALA A 290 -12.01 -7.22 12.31
N LYS A 291 -13.29 -7.59 12.12
CA LYS A 291 -13.65 -8.89 11.54
C LYS A 291 -13.34 -8.93 10.05
N ARG A 292 -12.58 -9.92 9.60
CA ARG A 292 -12.25 -10.14 8.17
C ARG A 292 -12.45 -11.59 7.81
N PHE A 293 -12.66 -11.84 6.51
CA PHE A 293 -12.83 -13.18 5.96
C PHE A 293 -11.67 -13.50 5.01
N ILE A 294 -10.90 -14.51 5.39
CA ILE A 294 -9.83 -15.10 4.57
C ILE A 294 -10.39 -16.34 3.91
N ILE A 295 -10.21 -16.44 2.60
CA ILE A 295 -10.75 -17.50 1.75
C ILE A 295 -9.74 -18.63 1.61
N SER A 296 -8.49 -18.28 1.33
CA SER A 296 -7.37 -19.22 1.31
C SER A 296 -6.07 -18.52 1.68
N PHE A 297 -5.13 -19.28 2.25
CA PHE A 297 -3.77 -18.82 2.50
C PHE A 297 -2.83 -20.02 2.43
N GLU A 298 -1.92 -20.02 1.47
CA GLU A 298 -1.02 -21.13 1.18
C GLU A 298 0.35 -20.65 0.69
N ALA A 299 1.35 -21.50 0.83
CA ALA A 299 2.69 -21.29 0.30
C ALA A 299 2.89 -22.16 -0.95
N GLU A 300 3.36 -21.53 -2.03
CA GLU A 300 3.75 -22.23 -3.24
C GLU A 300 5.08 -22.99 -3.06
N ARG A 301 5.41 -23.86 -4.02
CA ARG A 301 6.70 -24.56 -4.00
C ARG A 301 7.85 -23.53 -4.10
N PRO A 302 8.89 -23.67 -3.25
CA PRO A 302 10.06 -22.83 -3.34
C PRO A 302 10.78 -22.95 -4.68
N PHE A 303 11.50 -21.90 -5.07
CA PHE A 303 12.35 -21.87 -6.25
C PHE A 303 13.65 -21.12 -5.96
N VAL A 304 14.73 -21.47 -6.68
CA VAL A 304 16.05 -20.84 -6.48
C VAL A 304 16.28 -19.79 -7.55
N GLN A 305 16.70 -18.59 -7.11
CA GLN A 305 17.11 -17.49 -7.98
C GLN A 305 18.18 -16.64 -7.27
N ASN A 306 19.23 -16.26 -7.98
CA ASN A 306 20.39 -15.52 -7.45
C ASN A 306 21.01 -16.20 -6.21
N ASP A 307 21.27 -17.51 -6.31
CA ASP A 307 21.86 -18.36 -5.25
C ASP A 307 21.05 -18.49 -3.95
N MET A 308 19.86 -17.89 -3.89
CA MET A 308 18.97 -17.92 -2.74
C MET A 308 17.66 -18.61 -3.10
N GLU A 309 17.08 -19.34 -2.16
CA GLU A 309 15.78 -19.96 -2.34
C GLU A 309 14.67 -19.02 -1.86
N TRP A 310 13.62 -18.93 -2.64
CA TRP A 310 12.48 -18.03 -2.46
C TRP A 310 11.18 -18.81 -2.42
N VAL A 311 10.21 -18.30 -1.67
CA VAL A 311 8.85 -18.84 -1.59
C VAL A 311 7.83 -17.73 -1.76
N ARG A 312 6.72 -18.04 -2.45
CA ARG A 312 5.57 -17.16 -2.57
C ARG A 312 4.46 -17.62 -1.63
N LEU A 313 4.03 -16.72 -0.76
CA LEU A 313 2.85 -16.93 0.10
C LEU A 313 1.67 -16.24 -0.55
N ARG A 314 0.61 -16.98 -0.88
CA ARG A 314 -0.57 -16.47 -1.59
C ARG A 314 -1.76 -16.45 -0.65
N VAL A 315 -2.33 -15.26 -0.42
CA VAL A 315 -3.51 -15.05 0.43
C VAL A 315 -4.65 -14.46 -0.36
N VAL A 316 -5.83 -15.07 -0.26
CA VAL A 316 -7.08 -14.59 -0.86
C VAL A 316 -8.04 -14.21 0.26
N GLY A 317 -8.58 -13.01 0.21
CA GLY A 317 -9.53 -12.52 1.21
C GLY A 317 -10.46 -11.47 0.65
N GLN A 318 -11.61 -11.27 1.30
CA GLN A 318 -12.59 -10.27 0.87
C GLN A 318 -12.06 -8.84 1.01
N SER A 319 -11.42 -8.56 2.15
CA SER A 319 -10.81 -7.26 2.44
C SER A 319 -9.69 -7.42 3.47
N PHE A 320 -8.76 -6.46 3.51
CA PHE A 320 -7.63 -6.48 4.42
C PHE A 320 -7.54 -5.17 5.19
N LEU A 321 -7.10 -5.25 6.44
CA LEU A 321 -6.77 -4.09 7.28
C LEU A 321 -5.37 -3.57 6.96
N LEU A 322 -5.01 -2.41 7.50
CA LEU A 322 -3.64 -1.90 7.43
C LEU A 322 -2.67 -2.87 8.11
N HIS A 323 -1.55 -3.18 7.45
CA HIS A 323 -0.53 -4.14 7.91
C HIS A 323 -1.00 -5.59 8.13
N HIS A 324 -2.26 -5.91 7.80
CA HIS A 324 -2.91 -7.19 8.10
C HIS A 324 -2.08 -8.40 7.66
N ILE A 325 -1.75 -8.44 6.37
CA ILE A 325 -1.03 -9.56 5.76
C ILE A 325 0.39 -9.66 6.33
N ARG A 326 1.07 -8.53 6.50
CA ARG A 326 2.44 -8.48 7.05
C ARG A 326 2.51 -9.03 8.47
N LYS A 327 1.50 -8.75 9.31
CA LYS A 327 1.41 -9.30 10.65
C LYS A 327 1.07 -10.79 10.66
N MET A 328 0.16 -11.24 9.79
CA MET A 328 -0.13 -12.67 9.63
C MET A 328 1.14 -13.45 9.23
N ILE A 329 1.92 -12.92 8.28
CA ILE A 329 3.17 -13.53 7.83
C ILE A 329 4.23 -13.51 8.94
N GLY A 330 4.40 -12.38 9.64
CA GLY A 330 5.35 -12.29 10.74
C GLY A 330 5.07 -13.32 11.83
N THR A 331 3.80 -13.48 12.23
CA THR A 331 3.40 -14.49 13.22
C THR A 331 3.62 -15.91 12.71
N ALA A 332 3.29 -16.20 11.44
CA ALA A 332 3.55 -17.51 10.83
C ALA A 332 5.04 -17.85 10.81
N VAL A 333 5.90 -16.88 10.49
CA VAL A 333 7.37 -17.03 10.52
C VAL A 333 7.85 -17.48 11.90
N GLU A 334 7.38 -16.84 12.97
CA GLU A 334 7.77 -17.17 14.35
C GLU A 334 7.31 -18.55 14.81
N ILE A 335 6.10 -18.97 14.38
CA ILE A 335 5.57 -20.32 14.65
C ILE A 335 6.36 -21.40 13.92
N VAL A 336 6.61 -21.18 12.62
CA VAL A 336 7.34 -22.15 11.79
C VAL A 336 8.78 -22.30 12.26
N SER A 337 9.43 -21.18 12.59
CA SER A 337 10.80 -21.13 13.13
C SER A 337 10.90 -21.75 14.53
N GLY A 338 9.79 -21.96 15.23
CA GLY A 338 9.75 -22.62 16.55
C GLY A 338 9.94 -21.68 17.74
N VAL A 339 9.81 -20.37 17.54
CA VAL A 339 9.91 -19.37 18.62
C VAL A 339 8.63 -19.33 19.46
N THR A 340 7.49 -19.52 18.81
CA THR A 340 6.18 -19.62 19.45
C THR A 340 5.36 -20.78 18.87
N ASP A 341 4.23 -21.08 19.49
CA ASP A 341 3.39 -22.21 19.14
C ASP A 341 2.14 -21.78 18.32
N PRO A 342 1.50 -22.71 17.55
CA PRO A 342 0.34 -22.39 16.72
C PRO A 342 -0.85 -21.77 17.46
N SER A 343 -1.06 -22.07 18.75
CA SER A 343 -2.15 -21.48 19.54
C SER A 343 -1.98 -19.98 19.77
N THR A 344 -0.81 -19.41 19.44
CA THR A 344 -0.61 -17.95 19.37
C THR A 344 -1.57 -17.29 18.40
N ILE A 345 -1.90 -17.92 17.26
CA ILE A 345 -2.86 -17.38 16.30
C ILE A 345 -4.25 -17.29 16.94
N GLU A 346 -4.69 -18.37 17.58
CA GLU A 346 -5.98 -18.43 18.27
C GLU A 346 -6.06 -17.36 19.37
N ARG A 347 -5.04 -17.29 20.25
CA ARG A 347 -4.94 -16.25 21.29
C ARG A 347 -4.99 -14.84 20.70
N ALA A 348 -4.30 -14.60 19.58
CA ALA A 348 -4.27 -13.30 18.93
C ALA A 348 -5.63 -12.88 18.32
N MET A 349 -6.54 -13.83 18.07
CA MET A 349 -7.90 -13.57 17.57
C MET A 349 -8.93 -13.36 18.70
N GLN A 350 -8.56 -13.64 19.95
CA GLN A 350 -9.42 -13.37 21.13
C GLN A 350 -9.48 -11.86 21.45
N LEU A 351 -10.31 -11.48 22.42
CA LEU A 351 -10.52 -10.07 22.81
C LEU A 351 -9.38 -9.47 23.64
N THR A 352 -8.26 -10.16 23.76
CA THR A 352 -7.03 -9.71 24.42
C THR A 352 -6.09 -9.06 23.44
N LYS A 353 -5.25 -8.14 23.92
CA LYS A 353 -4.20 -7.50 23.14
C LYS A 353 -2.91 -8.31 23.17
N MET A 354 -2.27 -8.37 22.01
CA MET A 354 -0.98 -9.05 21.82
C MET A 354 -0.18 -8.30 20.77
N ASP A 355 1.10 -8.06 21.05
CA ASP A 355 2.02 -7.50 20.07
C ASP A 355 2.48 -8.60 19.11
N LEU A 356 2.36 -8.33 17.81
CA LEU A 356 2.70 -9.27 16.75
C LEU A 356 3.77 -8.68 15.84
N PRO A 357 4.75 -9.49 15.39
CA PRO A 357 5.77 -9.06 14.43
C PRO A 357 5.11 -8.64 13.11
N LYS A 358 5.67 -7.60 12.49
CA LYS A 358 5.27 -7.10 11.17
C LYS A 358 6.37 -7.45 10.18
N ALA A 359 6.10 -8.37 9.25
CA ALA A 359 7.05 -8.72 8.19
C ALA A 359 7.42 -7.50 7.32
N PRO A 360 8.58 -7.45 6.64
CA PRO A 360 8.96 -6.34 5.77
C PRO A 360 7.93 -6.03 4.67
N SER A 361 7.81 -4.77 4.26
CA SER A 361 6.82 -4.38 3.24
C SER A 361 7.18 -4.85 1.82
N VAL A 362 8.48 -4.93 1.52
CA VAL A 362 9.04 -5.11 0.18
C VAL A 362 8.51 -6.35 -0.54
N GLY A 363 8.32 -7.47 0.16
CA GLY A 363 7.82 -8.71 -0.43
C GLY A 363 6.35 -8.70 -0.83
N LEU A 364 5.56 -7.76 -0.32
CA LEU A 364 4.10 -7.75 -0.49
C LEU A 364 3.69 -7.06 -1.79
N TYR A 365 2.81 -7.71 -2.56
CA TYR A 365 2.17 -7.10 -3.72
C TYR A 365 0.74 -7.58 -3.93
N LEU A 366 -0.08 -6.72 -4.53
CA LEU A 366 -1.42 -7.10 -4.97
C LEU A 366 -1.29 -7.95 -6.25
N ALA A 367 -1.51 -9.25 -6.14
CA ALA A 367 -1.49 -10.13 -7.30
C ALA A 367 -2.69 -9.86 -8.22
N GLN A 368 -3.91 -9.82 -7.66
CA GLN A 368 -5.12 -9.59 -8.45
C GLN A 368 -6.29 -9.10 -7.60
N ALA A 369 -7.06 -8.13 -8.12
CA ALA A 369 -8.41 -7.82 -7.64
C ALA A 369 -9.44 -8.72 -8.33
N HIS A 370 -10.52 -9.08 -7.62
CA HIS A 370 -11.51 -10.05 -8.10
C HIS A 370 -12.89 -9.42 -8.23
N PHE A 371 -13.63 -9.87 -9.25
CA PHE A 371 -14.90 -9.30 -9.72
C PHE A 371 -15.89 -10.39 -10.18
N GLU A 372 -15.77 -11.63 -9.70
CA GLU A 372 -16.59 -12.77 -10.13
C GLU A 372 -18.07 -12.49 -9.93
N VAL A 373 -18.45 -11.86 -8.80
CA VAL A 373 -19.85 -11.54 -8.51
C VAL A 373 -20.41 -10.55 -9.54
N TYR A 374 -19.58 -9.64 -10.03
CA TYR A 374 -19.97 -8.73 -11.10
C TYR A 374 -20.06 -9.47 -12.44
N ASN A 375 -19.08 -10.31 -12.77
CA ASN A 375 -19.05 -11.06 -14.02
C ASN A 375 -20.27 -11.97 -14.15
N LEU A 376 -20.68 -12.66 -13.08
CA LEU A 376 -21.91 -13.46 -13.04
C LEU A 376 -23.16 -12.62 -13.35
N LYS A 377 -23.30 -11.47 -12.69
CA LYS A 377 -24.44 -10.56 -12.91
C LYS A 377 -24.50 -9.99 -14.33
N MET A 378 -23.34 -9.79 -14.96
CA MET A 378 -23.27 -9.31 -16.34
C MET A 378 -23.59 -10.42 -17.34
N ALA A 379 -23.12 -11.65 -17.10
CA ALA A 379 -23.42 -12.81 -17.96
C ALA A 379 -24.93 -13.13 -18.00
N GLU A 380 -25.64 -12.95 -16.89
CA GLU A 380 -27.10 -13.13 -16.81
C GLU A 380 -27.91 -11.96 -17.41
N SER A 381 -27.25 -10.83 -17.73
CA SER A 381 -27.94 -9.63 -18.22
C SER A 381 -28.23 -9.71 -19.71
N ILE A 382 -29.52 -9.77 -20.05
CA ILE A 382 -30.01 -9.73 -21.45
C ILE A 382 -29.76 -8.34 -22.09
N GLN A 383 -29.54 -7.30 -21.29
CA GLN A 383 -29.51 -5.90 -21.75
C GLN A 383 -28.10 -5.38 -22.05
N THR A 384 -27.05 -6.07 -21.63
CA THR A 384 -25.68 -5.55 -21.70
C THR A 384 -24.67 -6.65 -21.99
N SER A 385 -24.02 -6.59 -23.15
CA SER A 385 -22.88 -7.45 -23.52
C SER A 385 -21.55 -6.77 -23.12
N HIS A 386 -21.32 -6.56 -21.83
CA HIS A 386 -20.01 -6.13 -21.37
C HIS A 386 -19.10 -7.34 -21.17
N PRO A 387 -17.82 -7.28 -21.59
CA PRO A 387 -16.89 -8.38 -21.37
C PRO A 387 -16.64 -8.62 -19.87
N PRO A 388 -16.26 -9.84 -19.48
CA PRO A 388 -15.90 -10.14 -18.10
C PRO A 388 -14.68 -9.33 -17.65
N LEU A 389 -14.67 -8.95 -16.38
CA LEU A 389 -13.53 -8.31 -15.72
C LEU A 389 -12.67 -9.39 -15.06
N ASP A 390 -11.75 -9.97 -15.82
CA ASP A 390 -10.71 -10.85 -15.31
C ASP A 390 -9.42 -10.73 -16.16
N LEU A 391 -8.40 -11.49 -15.78
CA LEU A 391 -7.08 -11.55 -16.42
C LEU A 391 -6.81 -12.95 -16.99
N LYS A 392 -7.85 -13.72 -17.33
CA LYS A 392 -7.72 -15.14 -17.69
C LYS A 392 -7.26 -15.37 -19.14
N GLU A 393 -7.34 -14.34 -19.99
CA GLU A 393 -6.85 -14.44 -21.36
C GLU A 393 -5.36 -14.84 -21.36
N PRO A 394 -4.97 -15.93 -22.05
CA PRO A 394 -3.61 -16.48 -21.93
C PRO A 394 -2.49 -15.47 -22.23
N ALA A 395 -2.67 -14.61 -23.24
CA ALA A 395 -1.70 -13.59 -23.59
C ALA A 395 -1.55 -12.53 -22.47
N VAL A 396 -2.67 -12.12 -21.86
CA VAL A 396 -2.68 -11.17 -20.74
C VAL A 396 -2.07 -11.79 -19.50
N ALA A 397 -2.45 -13.03 -19.15
CA ALA A 397 -1.88 -13.75 -18.01
C ALA A 397 -0.36 -13.94 -18.14
N ALA A 398 0.12 -14.32 -19.34
CA ALA A 398 1.55 -14.43 -19.62
C ALA A 398 2.26 -13.08 -19.48
N ALA A 399 1.68 -11.99 -19.98
CA ALA A 399 2.24 -10.66 -19.82
C ALA A 399 2.30 -10.22 -18.35
N VAL A 400 1.29 -10.55 -17.53
CA VAL A 400 1.26 -10.27 -16.09
C VAL A 400 2.36 -11.03 -15.36
N GLU A 401 2.54 -12.32 -15.66
CA GLU A 401 3.61 -13.11 -15.04
C GLU A 401 5.00 -12.66 -15.48
N LEU A 402 5.19 -12.27 -16.75
CA LEU A 402 6.43 -11.65 -17.21
C LEU A 402 6.71 -10.34 -16.47
N PHE A 403 5.70 -9.48 -16.31
CA PHE A 403 5.86 -8.23 -15.57
C PHE A 403 6.20 -8.48 -14.09
N LYS A 404 5.55 -9.46 -13.45
CA LYS A 404 5.88 -9.88 -12.08
C LYS A 404 7.35 -10.28 -11.99
N ARG A 405 7.83 -11.14 -12.88
CA ARG A 405 9.23 -11.60 -12.88
C ARG A 405 10.21 -10.46 -13.12
N ASP A 406 10.01 -9.69 -14.17
CA ASP A 406 10.99 -8.75 -14.70
C ASP A 406 11.08 -7.45 -13.87
N PHE A 407 9.99 -7.05 -13.20
CA PHE A 407 9.96 -5.79 -12.43
C PHE A 407 9.73 -5.98 -10.93
N ILE A 408 8.80 -6.86 -10.53
CA ILE A 408 8.44 -7.01 -9.11
C ILE A 408 9.44 -7.94 -8.41
N PHE A 409 9.64 -9.15 -8.92
CA PHE A 409 10.54 -10.14 -8.34
C PHE A 409 11.99 -9.67 -8.42
N ASP A 410 12.41 -9.19 -9.59
CA ASP A 410 13.73 -8.58 -9.77
C ASP A 410 14.01 -7.48 -8.75
N HIS A 411 13.05 -6.57 -8.52
CA HIS A 411 13.18 -5.54 -7.49
C HIS A 411 13.33 -6.13 -6.09
N ILE A 412 12.45 -7.04 -5.69
CA ILE A 412 12.44 -7.63 -4.35
C ILE A 412 13.76 -8.35 -4.07
N MET A 413 14.24 -9.14 -5.03
CA MET A 413 15.47 -9.92 -4.91
C MET A 413 16.71 -9.01 -4.83
N LYS A 414 16.84 -8.04 -5.76
CA LYS A 414 17.93 -7.06 -5.73
C LYS A 414 17.89 -6.17 -4.48
N HIS A 415 16.69 -5.87 -3.99
CA HIS A 415 16.54 -5.13 -2.74
C HIS A 415 17.14 -5.93 -1.59
N GLU A 416 16.76 -7.21 -1.43
CA GLU A 416 17.33 -8.05 -0.38
C GLU A 416 18.84 -8.22 -0.51
N GLU A 417 19.36 -8.40 -1.72
CA GLU A 417 20.81 -8.48 -1.95
C GLU A 417 21.57 -7.24 -1.47
N ARG A 418 20.98 -6.06 -1.64
CA ARG A 418 21.62 -4.79 -1.31
C ARG A 418 21.42 -4.37 0.14
N THR A 419 20.23 -4.54 0.68
CA THR A 419 19.84 -3.97 1.99
C THR A 419 19.79 -5.01 3.11
N ARG A 420 19.68 -6.30 2.76
CA ARG A 420 19.55 -7.42 3.71
C ARG A 420 18.35 -7.23 4.65
N THR A 421 17.26 -6.67 4.12
CA THR A 421 16.04 -6.31 4.85
C THR A 421 15.47 -7.49 5.64
N TYR A 422 15.35 -8.67 5.02
CA TYR A 422 14.83 -9.86 5.71
C TYR A 422 15.78 -10.35 6.80
N ALA A 423 17.08 -10.38 6.52
CA ALA A 423 18.08 -10.78 7.50
C ALA A 423 18.13 -9.84 8.72
N LYS A 424 18.10 -8.51 8.50
CA LYS A 424 18.05 -7.50 9.57
C LYS A 424 16.77 -7.60 10.40
N TRP A 425 15.64 -7.82 9.73
CA TRP A 425 14.36 -8.05 10.39
C TRP A 425 14.40 -9.29 11.30
N LEU A 426 14.89 -10.43 10.81
CA LEU A 426 15.07 -11.63 11.63
C LEU A 426 15.98 -11.38 12.83
N ARG A 427 17.13 -10.74 12.59
CA ARG A 427 18.10 -10.45 13.65
C ARG A 427 17.52 -9.53 14.73
N THR A 428 16.68 -8.56 14.35
CA THR A 428 15.95 -7.73 15.32
C THR A 428 15.02 -8.58 16.18
N MET A 429 14.28 -9.53 15.59
CA MET A 429 13.38 -10.41 16.36
C MET A 429 14.13 -11.39 17.27
N GLU A 430 15.36 -11.78 16.94
CA GLU A 430 16.21 -12.59 17.82
C GLU A 430 16.69 -11.81 19.05
N VAL A 431 17.10 -10.56 18.85
CA VAL A 431 17.64 -9.70 19.93
C VAL A 431 16.52 -9.11 20.79
N LEU A 432 15.39 -8.79 20.17
CA LEU A 432 14.20 -8.25 20.80
C LEU A 432 13.03 -9.20 20.53
N PRO A 433 12.90 -10.33 21.25
CA PRO A 433 11.77 -11.22 21.05
C PRO A 433 10.46 -10.57 21.50
N PHE A 434 9.36 -10.89 20.82
CA PHE A 434 8.02 -10.53 21.30
C PHE A 434 7.65 -11.38 22.52
N ASP A 435 6.95 -10.80 23.50
CA ASP A 435 6.53 -11.53 24.69
C ASP A 435 5.35 -12.48 24.43
N TYR A 436 4.59 -12.29 23.33
CA TYR A 436 3.38 -13.03 22.94
C TYR A 436 2.39 -13.22 24.10
N VAL A 437 2.48 -12.38 25.13
CA VAL A 437 1.60 -12.44 26.29
C VAL A 437 0.31 -11.70 25.93
N ALA A 438 -0.81 -12.41 26.06
CA ALA A 438 -2.12 -11.82 25.89
C ALA A 438 -2.47 -10.96 27.11
N LYS A 439 -2.80 -9.69 26.91
CA LYS A 439 -3.18 -8.75 27.97
C LYS A 439 -4.64 -8.29 27.82
N PRO A 440 -5.38 -8.06 28.91
CA PRO A 440 -6.64 -7.31 28.86
C PRO A 440 -6.46 -5.95 28.17
N TYR A 441 -7.46 -5.52 27.39
CA TYR A 441 -7.36 -4.29 26.60
C TYR A 441 -7.07 -3.04 27.44
N LEU A 442 -7.69 -2.93 28.61
CA LEU A 442 -7.52 -1.77 29.50
C LEU A 442 -6.09 -1.69 30.07
N GLU A 443 -5.51 -2.83 30.43
CA GLU A 443 -4.13 -2.90 30.92
C GLU A 443 -3.14 -2.54 29.81
N TRP A 444 -3.29 -3.16 28.64
CA TRP A 444 -2.47 -2.83 27.47
C TRP A 444 -2.58 -1.35 27.08
N LYS A 445 -3.79 -0.79 27.12
CA LYS A 445 -4.02 0.63 26.78
C LYS A 445 -3.30 1.55 27.75
N LYS A 446 -3.41 1.27 29.05
CA LYS A 446 -2.73 2.04 30.11
C LYS A 446 -1.20 1.98 29.93
N GLU A 447 -0.63 0.79 29.73
CA GLU A 447 0.82 0.64 29.48
C GLU A 447 1.28 1.44 28.25
N LYS A 448 0.47 1.47 27.17
CA LYS A 448 0.79 2.20 25.95
C LYS A 448 0.68 3.71 26.12
N GLU A 449 -0.28 4.18 26.91
CA GLU A 449 -0.41 5.60 27.27
C GLU A 449 0.78 6.03 28.13
N GLU A 450 1.17 5.25 29.13
CA GLU A 450 2.37 5.50 29.95
C GLU A 450 3.67 5.44 29.14
N GLU A 451 3.81 4.50 28.19
CA GLU A 451 4.95 4.42 27.27
C GLU A 451 5.00 5.66 26.36
N ALA A 452 3.85 6.11 25.84
CA ALA A 452 3.76 7.30 25.01
C ALA A 452 4.11 8.58 25.78
N GLU A 453 3.68 8.71 27.04
CA GLU A 453 4.04 9.82 27.94
C GLU A 453 5.54 9.82 28.24
N ARG A 454 6.12 8.66 28.57
CA ARG A 454 7.56 8.52 28.87
C ARG A 454 8.43 8.84 27.66
N THR A 455 7.94 8.51 26.47
CA THR A 455 8.65 8.70 25.20
C THR A 455 8.27 9.99 24.48
N ASP A 456 7.47 10.88 25.13
CA ASP A 456 6.78 12.06 24.57
C ASP A 456 7.47 12.65 23.33
N ARG A 457 7.14 12.03 22.21
CA ARG A 457 7.76 12.29 20.91
C ARG A 457 7.09 13.48 20.25
N ALA A 458 5.81 13.72 20.55
CA ALA A 458 5.07 14.87 20.04
C ALA A 458 5.62 16.16 20.67
N GLY A 459 5.82 16.18 21.98
CA GLY A 459 6.47 17.27 22.69
C GLY A 459 7.91 17.48 22.22
N ARG A 460 8.73 16.43 22.15
CA ARG A 460 10.12 16.55 21.66
C ARG A 460 10.23 16.97 20.20
N ARG A 461 9.31 16.54 19.33
CA ARG A 461 9.31 16.90 17.90
C ARG A 461 8.81 18.33 17.68
N GLU A 462 7.82 18.80 18.44
CA GLU A 462 7.43 20.21 18.44
C GLU A 462 8.51 21.11 19.05
N LEU A 463 9.16 20.69 20.14
CA LEU A 463 10.32 21.38 20.71
C LEU A 463 11.49 21.44 19.72
N ALA A 464 11.81 20.35 19.03
CA ALA A 464 12.87 20.32 18.02
C ALA A 464 12.52 21.15 16.77
N LYS A 465 11.23 21.23 16.41
CA LYS A 465 10.74 22.07 15.32
C LYS A 465 10.76 23.56 15.71
N ALA A 466 10.41 23.90 16.94
CA ALA A 466 10.53 25.23 17.51
C ALA A 466 12.00 25.68 17.60
N ALA A 467 12.90 24.81 18.08
CA ALA A 467 14.33 25.08 18.14
C ALA A 467 14.95 25.31 16.75
N ARG A 468 14.55 24.52 15.74
CA ARG A 468 14.97 24.75 14.34
C ARG A 468 14.44 26.06 13.77
N ALA A 469 13.23 26.47 14.15
CA ALA A 469 12.66 27.75 13.75
C ALA A 469 13.38 28.94 14.43
N GLU A 470 13.79 28.81 15.69
CA GLU A 470 14.60 29.82 16.39
C GLU A 470 16.00 29.97 15.80
N VAL A 471 16.69 28.86 15.51
CA VAL A 471 18.01 28.90 14.85
C VAL A 471 17.92 29.55 13.47
N ALA A 472 16.86 29.24 12.70
CA ALA A 472 16.62 29.88 11.41
C ALA A 472 16.28 31.38 11.54
N ALA A 473 15.62 31.80 12.62
CA ALA A 473 15.34 33.20 12.90
C ALA A 473 16.59 33.98 13.35
N GLN A 474 17.48 33.35 14.13
CA GLN A 474 18.75 33.95 14.56
C GLN A 474 19.75 34.07 13.41
N ALA A 475 19.77 33.11 12.48
CA ALA A 475 20.59 33.18 11.26
C ALA A 475 20.16 34.30 10.29
N ASN A 476 18.97 34.88 10.48
CA ASN A 476 18.41 35.95 9.67
C ASN A 476 18.49 37.34 10.33
N ASN A 477 19.25 37.48 11.43
CA ASN A 477 19.40 38.75 12.12
C ASN A 477 20.73 39.44 11.70
N PRO A 478 20.72 40.50 10.87
CA PRO A 478 21.93 41.13 10.38
C PRO A 478 22.39 42.20 11.38
N SER A 479 23.14 41.80 12.40
CA SER A 479 23.83 42.76 13.25
C SER A 479 25.04 42.11 13.91
N GLU A 480 26.17 42.15 13.21
CA GLU A 480 27.48 42.60 13.71
C GLU A 480 28.57 42.28 12.66
N VAL A 481 29.04 43.31 11.97
CA VAL A 481 30.24 43.25 11.12
C VAL A 481 31.42 43.74 11.95
N PRO A 482 32.45 42.93 12.25
CA PRO A 482 33.72 43.46 12.73
C PRO A 482 34.54 43.94 11.53
N ALA A 483 35.02 45.18 11.63
CA ALA A 483 35.84 45.85 10.63
C ALA A 483 37.14 45.08 10.30
N THR A 484 37.40 44.95 9.00
CA THR A 484 38.60 44.39 8.39
C THR A 484 39.85 45.23 8.68
N LYS A 485 40.94 44.60 9.13
CA LYS A 485 42.31 45.15 9.11
C LYS A 485 42.91 44.98 7.71
N GLU A 486 43.34 46.09 7.11
CA GLU A 486 44.18 46.13 5.91
C GLU A 486 45.55 45.49 6.17
N VAL A 487 46.01 44.67 5.22
CA VAL A 487 47.41 44.21 5.12
C VAL A 487 47.95 44.74 3.79
N ALA A 488 48.90 45.67 3.89
CA ALA A 488 49.64 46.23 2.78
C ALA A 488 50.63 45.20 2.20
N LYS A 489 50.65 45.10 0.87
CA LYS A 489 51.62 44.34 0.07
C LYS A 489 52.75 45.29 -0.32
N THR A 490 53.97 45.05 0.14
CA THR A 490 55.19 45.68 -0.39
C THR A 490 55.79 44.79 -1.47
N GLU A 491 55.95 45.37 -2.67
CA GLU A 491 56.72 44.84 -3.80
C GLU A 491 58.21 45.15 -3.56
N GLU A 492 59.06 44.14 -3.69
CA GLU A 492 60.51 44.28 -3.88
C GLU A 492 60.82 43.83 -5.30
N GLU A 493 61.25 44.75 -6.15
CA GLU A 493 61.97 44.45 -7.38
C GLU A 493 63.28 45.24 -7.39
N SER A 494 64.38 44.49 -7.38
CA SER A 494 65.74 44.97 -7.54
C SER A 494 65.99 45.42 -8.98
N THR A 495 66.67 46.54 -9.19
CA THR A 495 67.92 46.60 -10.00
C THR A 495 68.51 48.01 -10.01
N ALA A 496 69.84 48.02 -9.97
CA ALA A 496 70.73 49.17 -9.90
C ALA A 496 70.87 49.91 -11.24
N SER A 497 71.01 51.24 -11.19
CA SER A 497 72.22 51.99 -11.58
C SER A 497 72.00 53.49 -11.46
#